data_AF-A0A3B9USH7-F1
#
_entry.id   AF-A0A3B9USH7-F1
#
_cell.length_a   1.000
_cell.length_b   1.000
_cell.length_c   1.000
_cell.angle_alpha   90.00
_cell.angle_beta   90.00
_cell.angle_gamma   90.00
#
_symmetry.space_group_name_H-M   'P 1'
#
loop_
_entity.id
_entity.type
_entity.pdbx_description
1 polymer ?
#
loop_
_entity_poly.entity_id
_entity_poly.type
_entity_poly.pdbx_seq_one_letter_code
_entity_poly.pdbx_strand_id
1 'polypeptide(L)' 'MSKTAIVNKIIPFSTVDGEGNRTAIFLQGCNYNCLYCHNPETINRCINCGKCVSYCEHGALSIIDGK' A
#
# COMPACT_ATOMS: atom_id res chain seq x y z
N MET A 1 -13.41 -10.56 -13.59
CA MET A 1 -12.41 -9.83 -12.78
C MET A 1 -12.59 -8.34 -13.00
N SER A 2 -12.68 -7.56 -11.92
CA SER A 2 -12.68 -6.10 -12.00
C SER A 2 -11.32 -5.61 -12.50
N LYS A 3 -11.29 -4.70 -13.48
CA LYS A 3 -10.06 -4.07 -13.98
C LYS A 3 -9.70 -2.84 -13.14
N THR A 4 -9.55 -3.02 -11.83
CA THR A 4 -9.25 -1.94 -10.88
C THR A 4 -8.06 -2.30 -9.99
N ALA A 5 -7.28 -1.28 -9.61
CA ALA A 5 -6.15 -1.41 -8.71
C ALA A 5 -6.19 -0.31 -7.64
N ILE A 6 -5.59 -0.57 -6.48
CA ILE A 6 -5.44 0.42 -5.41
C ILE A 6 -4.15 1.20 -5.69
N VAL A 7 -4.26 2.52 -5.72
CA VAL A 7 -3.13 3.43 -5.96
C VAL A 7 -2.62 3.95 -4.62
N ASN A 8 -1.31 3.85 -4.39
CA ASN A 8 -0.63 4.47 -3.26
C ASN A 8 -0.31 5.95 -3.56
N LYS A 9 0.29 6.21 -4.72
CA LYS A 9 0.77 7.52 -5.10
C LYS A 9 0.77 7.71 -6.62
N ILE A 10 0.55 8.93 -7.07
CA ILE A 10 0.73 9.34 -8.46
C ILE A 10 1.78 10.46 -8.46
N ILE A 11 2.82 10.30 -9.26
CA ILE A 11 3.82 11.33 -9.54
C ILE A 11 3.54 11.83 -10.96
N PRO A 12 2.98 13.03 -11.13
CA PRO A 12 2.59 13.53 -12.45
C PRO A 12 3.76 13.75 -13.41
N PHE A 13 4.94 14.07 -12.88
CA PHE A 13 6.13 14.37 -13.66
C PHE A 13 7.37 13.76 -12.99
N SER A 14 7.90 12.70 -13.59
CA SER A 14 9.14 12.03 -13.18
C SER A 14 10.10 11.95 -14.36
N THR A 15 11.36 12.29 -14.08
CA THR A 15 12.49 12.15 -15.02
C THR A 15 13.45 11.03 -14.61
N VAL A 16 13.11 10.26 -13.57
CA VAL A 16 13.94 9.19 -13.01
C VAL A 16 13.29 7.80 -13.13
N ASP A 17 11.99 7.74 -13.45
CA ASP A 17 11.22 6.49 -13.59
C ASP A 17 11.12 6.02 -15.06
N GLY A 18 12.07 6.42 -15.91
CA GLY A 18 12.14 6.09 -17.33
C GLY A 18 12.64 7.24 -18.19
N GLU A 19 12.75 7.01 -19.50
CA GLU A 19 13.20 8.04 -20.44
C GLU A 19 12.17 9.18 -20.59
N GLY A 20 12.67 10.42 -20.57
CA GLY A 20 11.88 11.63 -20.73
C GLY A 20 11.10 12.00 -19.47
N ASN A 21 9.97 12.67 -19.65
CA ASN A 21 9.05 12.99 -18.55
C ASN A 21 7.88 12.00 -18.54
N ARG A 22 7.64 11.34 -17.42
CA ARG A 22 6.62 10.31 -17.26
C ARG A 22 5.74 10.58 -16.06
N THR A 23 4.46 10.22 -16.19
CA THR A 23 3.59 10.01 -15.03
C THR A 23 3.91 8.63 -14.45
N ALA A 24 4.39 8.58 -13.21
CA ALA A 24 4.61 7.33 -12.49
C ALA A 24 3.44 7.05 -11.54
N ILE A 25 2.85 5.86 -11.64
CA ILE A 25 1.74 5.41 -10.79
C ILE A 25 2.25 4.29 -9.89
N PHE A 26 2.28 4.54 -8.59
CA PHE A 26 2.70 3.58 -7.58
C PHE A 26 1.46 2.87 -7.04
N LEU A 27 1.39 1.56 -7.24
CA LEU A 27 0.27 0.73 -6.77
C LEU A 27 0.48 0.26 -5.33
N GLN A 28 -0.61 -0.07 -4.65
CA GLN A 28 -0.58 -0.61 -3.29
C GLN A 28 -0.60 -2.14 -3.29
N GLY A 29 0.40 -2.72 -2.62
CA GLY A 29 0.60 -4.16 -2.44
C GLY A 29 1.88 -4.63 -3.13
N CYS A 30 2.77 -5.25 -2.37
CA CYS A 30 3.94 -5.95 -2.89
C CYS A 30 4.13 -7.25 -2.10
N ASN A 31 4.36 -8.37 -2.78
CA ASN A 31 4.57 -9.68 -2.15
C ASN A 31 6.05 -9.94 -1.78
N TYR A 32 6.92 -8.94 -1.97
CA TYR A 32 8.32 -9.01 -1.56
C TYR A 32 8.57 -8.20 -0.28
N ASN A 33 9.56 -8.63 0.49
CA ASN A 33 10.05 -7.94 1.69
C ASN A 33 11.56 -7.66 1.57
N CYS A 34 11.92 -6.84 0.58
CA CYS A 34 13.32 -6.52 0.30
C CYS A 34 13.99 -5.83 1.49
N LEU A 35 15.23 -6.21 1.83
CA LEU A 35 15.99 -5.65 2.95
C LEU A 35 16.14 -4.12 2.87
N TYR A 36 16.23 -3.59 1.65
CA TYR A 36 16.39 -2.16 1.34
C TYR A 36 15.23 -1.67 0.47
N CYS A 37 13.99 -2.07 0.77
CA CYS A 37 12.84 -1.52 0.04
C CYS A 37 12.81 0.01 0.18
N HIS A 38 12.79 0.74 -0.95
CA HIS A 38 12.69 2.20 -0.93
C HIS A 38 11.25 2.69 -0.67
N ASN A 39 10.25 1.81 -0.81
CA ASN A 39 8.83 2.11 -0.60
C ASN A 39 8.16 1.03 0.29
N PRO A 40 8.63 0.82 1.53
CA PRO A 40 8.09 -0.23 2.42
C PRO A 40 6.59 -0.04 2.73
N GLU A 41 6.09 1.19 2.66
CA GLU A 41 4.68 1.54 2.79
C GLU A 41 3.78 0.92 1.71
N THR A 42 4.34 0.50 0.57
CA THR A 42 3.58 -0.16 -0.51
C THR A 42 3.39 -1.66 -0.29
N ILE A 43 4.13 -2.28 0.65
CA ILE A 43 4.10 -3.74 0.86
C ILE A 43 2.73 -4.18 1.38
N ASN A 44 2.29 -3.60 2.50
CA ASN A 44 1.05 -3.96 3.16
C ASN A 44 -0.08 -3.00 2.81
N ARG A 45 -1.30 -3.52 2.59
CA ARG A 45 -2.49 -2.67 2.46
C ARG A 45 -2.98 -2.16 3.81
N CYS A 46 -2.80 -2.95 4.85
CA CYS A 46 -3.16 -2.58 6.21
C CYS A 46 -2.02 -1.76 6.82
N ILE A 47 -2.37 -0.61 7.41
CA ILE A 47 -1.47 0.23 8.21
C ILE A 47 -1.74 0.08 9.72
N ASN A 48 -2.48 -0.96 10.11
CA ASN A 48 -2.87 -1.26 11.49
C ASN A 48 -3.63 -0.12 12.20
N CYS A 49 -4.48 0.61 11.46
CA CYS A 49 -5.25 1.73 12.01
C CYS A 49 -6.40 1.32 12.94
N GLY A 50 -6.66 0.03 13.14
CA GLY A 50 -7.72 -0.49 14.01
C GLY A 50 -9.16 -0.22 13.58
N LYS A 51 -9.40 0.56 12.51
CA LYS A 51 -10.77 0.89 12.06
C LYS A 51 -11.65 -0.33 11.79
N CYS A 52 -11.07 -1.44 11.33
CA CYS A 52 -11.81 -2.68 11.08
C CYS A 52 -12.25 -3.40 12.36
N VAL A 53 -11.61 -3.17 13.51
CA VAL A 53 -11.90 -3.90 14.75
C VAL A 53 -13.30 -3.59 15.26
N SER A 54 -13.71 -2.32 15.27
CA SER A 54 -15.05 -1.92 15.73
C SER A 54 -16.19 -2.44 14.86
N TYR A 55 -15.91 -2.81 13.61
CA TYR A 55 -16.89 -3.38 12.68
C TYR A 55 -16.86 -4.91 12.63
N CYS A 56 -15.98 -5.56 13.39
CA CYS A 56 -15.86 -7.01 13.37
C CYS A 56 -16.95 -7.67 14.23
N GLU A 57 -18.07 -8.01 13.61
CA GLU A 57 -19.23 -8.62 14.29
C GLU A 57 -18.89 -9.92 15.04
N HIS A 58 -17.92 -10.67 14.55
CA HIS A 58 -17.52 -11.96 15.13
C HIS A 58 -16.37 -11.86 16.15
N GLY A 59 -15.85 -10.65 16.41
CA GLY A 59 -14.74 -10.46 17.36
C GLY A 59 -13.41 -11.13 16.96
N ALA A 60 -13.22 -11.40 15.66
CA ALA A 60 -12.03 -12.08 15.13
C ALA A 60 -10.80 -11.16 15.02
N LEU A 61 -10.99 -9.84 15.11
CA LEU A 61 -9.93 -8.84 15.03
C LEU A 61 -9.74 -8.17 16.39
N SER A 62 -8.49 -7.93 16.76
CA SER A 62 -8.11 -7.16 17.95
C SER A 62 -6.84 -6.37 17.65
N ILE A 63 -6.60 -5.29 18.42
CA ILE A 63 -5.32 -4.58 18.41
C ILE A 63 -4.52 -5.06 19.62
N ILE A 64 -3.31 -5.55 19.37
CA ILE A 64 -2.34 -5.99 20.37
C ILE A 64 -1.02 -5.27 20.09
N ASP A 65 -0.43 -4.63 21.09
CA ASP A 65 0.82 -3.86 20.94
C ASP A 65 0.80 -2.84 19.78
N GLY A 66 -0.37 -2.24 19.53
CA GLY A 66 -0.58 -1.25 18.49
C GLY A 66 -0.71 -1.82 17.07
N LYS A 67 -0.90 -3.14 16.91
CA LYS A 67 -1.16 -3.78 15.62
C LYS A 67 -2.33 -4.75 15.63
#